data_AF-A0A931F5A9-F1
#
_entry.id   AF-A0A931F5A9-F1
#
_cell.length_a   1.000
_cell.length_b   1.000
_cell.length_c   1.000
_cell.angle_alpha   90.00
_cell.angle_beta   90.00
_cell.angle_gamma   90.00
#
_symmetry.space_group_name_H-M   'P 1'
#
loop_
_entity.id
_entity.type
_entity.pdbx_description
1 polymer ?
#
loop_
_entity_poly.entity_id
_entity_poly.type
_entity_poly.pdbx_seq_one_letter_code
_entity_poly.pdbx_strand_id
1 'polypeptide(L)'
;MATFGVTAASGDGTDQHEVSQEQYDTLIAQCRFADVGKAKCRSAVKELYRVGKADETLDCRTYSGVSVCGTLRLSRAERQCTRDSTDRGLSFRRAEVECYALS
;
A
#
# COMPACT_ATOMS: atom_id res chain seq x y z
N MET A 1 -10.33 -5.55 -47.03
CA MET A 1 -10.05 -4.65 -45.89
C MET A 1 -10.82 -5.18 -44.69
N ALA A 2 -10.12 -5.67 -43.67
CA ALA A 2 -10.59 -5.76 -42.29
C ALA A 2 -9.41 -6.20 -41.41
N THR A 3 -8.68 -5.21 -40.93
CA THR A 3 -7.69 -5.33 -39.85
C THR A 3 -8.44 -5.55 -38.54
N PHE A 4 -8.36 -6.76 -38.00
CA PHE A 4 -8.61 -7.04 -36.58
C PHE A 4 -7.28 -7.62 -36.09
N GLY A 5 -6.43 -6.80 -35.47
CA GLY A 5 -6.66 -6.28 -34.13
C GLY A 5 -5.82 -7.17 -33.23
N VAL A 6 -4.60 -6.70 -32.94
CA VAL A 6 -3.58 -7.41 -32.17
C VAL A 6 -4.21 -8.03 -30.92
N THR A 7 -4.25 -9.36 -30.84
CA THR A 7 -4.45 -10.03 -29.56
C THR A 7 -3.18 -9.77 -28.77
N ALA A 8 -3.25 -8.85 -27.82
CA ALA A 8 -2.21 -8.64 -26.83
C ALA A 8 -2.08 -9.93 -25.99
N ALA A 9 -1.31 -10.89 -26.49
CA ALA A 9 -0.72 -11.92 -25.69
C ALA A 9 0.56 -11.33 -25.08
N SER A 10 0.57 -11.06 -23.77
CA SER A 10 1.75 -11.09 -22.90
C SER A 10 1.36 -10.71 -21.47
N GLY A 11 1.45 -11.66 -20.53
CA GLY A 11 1.35 -11.38 -19.11
C GLY A 11 0.84 -12.53 -18.24
N ASP A 12 1.42 -13.72 -18.42
CA ASP A 12 1.42 -14.76 -17.40
C ASP A 12 2.19 -14.22 -16.17
N GLY A 13 1.56 -14.20 -14.99
CA GLY A 13 2.23 -13.86 -13.74
C GLY A 13 1.38 -13.05 -12.78
N THR A 14 0.74 -13.75 -11.81
CA THR A 14 0.12 -13.24 -10.56
C THR A 14 -0.70 -11.96 -10.70
N ASP A 15 -2.03 -12.03 -10.57
CA ASP A 15 -2.97 -10.90 -10.54
C ASP A 15 -2.44 -9.72 -9.70
N GLN A 16 -1.65 -8.84 -10.32
CA GLN A 16 -1.18 -7.62 -9.69
C GLN A 16 -2.37 -6.69 -9.62
N HIS A 17 -2.61 -6.17 -8.43
CA HIS A 17 -3.75 -5.32 -8.16
C HIS A 17 -3.58 -4.00 -8.92
N GLU A 18 -4.48 -3.73 -9.86
CA GLU A 18 -4.44 -2.49 -10.64
C GLU A 18 -4.81 -1.32 -9.76
N VAL A 19 -4.03 -0.24 -9.79
CA VAL A 19 -4.30 0.98 -9.03
C VAL A 19 -4.08 2.21 -9.91
N SER A 20 -4.66 3.35 -9.54
CA SER A 20 -4.37 4.61 -10.23
C SER A 20 -2.93 5.03 -9.98
N GLN A 21 -2.42 5.94 -10.83
CA GLN A 21 -1.10 6.53 -10.63
C GLN A 21 -0.97 7.17 -9.24
N GLU A 22 -1.99 7.92 -8.79
CA GLU A 22 -1.99 8.60 -7.49
C GLU A 22 -1.97 7.61 -6.30
N GLN A 23 -2.72 6.50 -6.42
CA GLN A 23 -2.71 5.43 -5.43
C GLN A 23 -1.34 4.73 -5.37
N TYR A 24 -0.76 4.45 -6.53
CA TYR A 24 0.58 3.87 -6.63
C TYR A 24 1.64 4.79 -6.00
N ASP A 25 1.55 6.09 -6.27
CA ASP A 25 2.47 7.08 -5.69
C ASP A 25 2.33 7.13 -4.17
N THR A 26 1.10 6.99 -3.64
CA THR A 26 0.86 6.89 -2.18
C THR A 26 1.47 5.61 -1.60
N LEU A 27 1.29 4.46 -2.26
CA LEU A 27 1.89 3.18 -1.89
C LEU A 27 3.42 3.23 -1.88
N ILE A 28 4.04 3.97 -2.81
CA ILE A 28 5.50 4.15 -2.82
C ILE A 28 5.93 5.19 -1.77
N ALA A 29 5.15 6.25 -1.56
CA ALA A 29 5.44 7.31 -0.61
C ALA A 29 5.41 6.78 0.84
N GLN A 30 4.42 5.94 1.19
CA GLN A 30 4.33 5.35 2.54
C GLN A 30 5.54 4.47 2.87
N CYS A 31 6.25 3.92 1.88
CA CYS A 31 7.48 3.17 2.11
C CYS A 31 8.61 4.01 2.71
N ARG A 32 8.48 5.35 2.77
CA ARG A 32 9.44 6.20 3.48
C ARG A 32 9.47 5.93 5.00
N PHE A 33 8.37 5.42 5.53
CA PHE A 33 8.19 5.10 6.95
C PHE A 33 8.39 3.61 7.26
N ALA A 34 8.54 2.75 6.26
CA ALA A 34 8.64 1.30 6.47
C ALA A 34 9.90 0.90 7.26
N ASP A 35 9.70 0.55 8.53
CA ASP A 35 10.75 0.00 9.41
C ASP A 35 11.32 -1.34 8.92
N VAL A 36 10.49 -2.13 8.24
CA VAL A 36 10.89 -3.41 7.62
C VAL A 36 11.89 -3.25 6.47
N GLY A 37 12.21 -2.02 6.10
CA GLY A 37 13.17 -1.64 5.08
C GLY A 37 12.50 -1.02 3.85
N LYS A 38 12.86 0.23 3.54
CA LYS A 38 12.29 1.02 2.43
C LYS A 38 12.38 0.30 1.08
N ALA A 39 13.50 -0.37 0.81
CA ALA A 39 13.70 -1.14 -0.43
C ALA A 39 12.75 -2.34 -0.51
N LYS A 40 12.58 -3.09 0.59
CA LYS A 40 11.65 -4.23 0.65
C LYS A 40 10.20 -3.79 0.49
N CYS A 41 9.82 -2.67 1.10
CA CYS A 41 8.48 -2.11 0.91
C CYS A 41 8.24 -1.74 -0.56
N ARG A 42 9.17 -1.03 -1.20
CA ARG A 42 9.04 -0.64 -2.62
C ARG A 42 9.01 -1.84 -3.55
N SER A 43 9.81 -2.87 -3.29
CA SER A 43 9.76 -4.11 -4.07
C SER A 43 8.40 -4.80 -3.91
N ALA A 44 7.90 -4.94 -2.69
CA ALA A 44 6.58 -5.52 -2.45
C ALA A 44 5.46 -4.74 -3.15
N VAL A 45 5.52 -3.39 -3.15
CA VAL A 45 4.55 -2.57 -3.88
C VAL A 45 4.61 -2.85 -5.38
N LYS A 46 5.81 -2.96 -5.96
CA LYS A 46 6.00 -3.29 -7.39
C LYS A 46 5.57 -4.71 -7.76
N GLU A 47 5.66 -5.64 -6.82
CA GLU A 47 5.25 -7.04 -7.02
C GLU A 47 3.74 -7.20 -6.91
N LEU A 48 3.08 -6.44 -6.02
CA LEU A 48 1.66 -6.57 -5.72
C LEU A 48 0.77 -5.62 -6.51
N TYR A 49 1.27 -4.45 -6.89
CA TYR A 49 0.48 -3.39 -7.51
C TYR A 49 1.06 -2.95 -8.84
N ARG A 50 0.16 -2.65 -9.79
CA ARG A 50 0.52 -2.08 -11.09
C ARG A 50 -0.31 -0.83 -11.37
N VAL A 51 0.29 0.13 -12.06
CA VAL A 51 -0.47 1.30 -12.53
C VAL A 51 -1.40 0.86 -13.65
N GLY A 52 -2.69 1.10 -13.48
CA GLY A 52 -3.74 0.74 -14.42
C GLY A 52 -4.99 1.56 -14.15
N LYS A 53 -6.09 0.89 -13.82
CA LYS A 53 -7.33 1.54 -13.41
C LYS A 53 -7.30 1.87 -11.92
N ALA A 54 -7.97 2.96 -11.55
CA ALA A 54 -8.20 3.30 -10.16
C ALA A 54 -8.94 2.16 -9.46
N ASP A 55 -8.42 1.74 -8.31
CA ASP A 55 -9.06 0.72 -7.50
C ASP A 55 -9.84 1.37 -6.36
N GLU A 56 -11.16 1.33 -6.46
CA GLU A 56 -12.07 1.85 -5.44
C GLU A 56 -12.13 0.95 -4.20
N THR A 57 -11.63 -0.28 -4.28
CA THR A 57 -11.53 -1.20 -3.15
C THR A 57 -10.23 -1.04 -2.37
N LEU A 58 -9.27 -0.26 -2.90
CA LEU A 58 -8.02 0.03 -2.21
C LEU A 58 -8.33 0.92 -1.01
N ASP A 59 -8.13 0.37 0.18
CA ASP A 59 -8.30 1.10 1.42
C ASP A 59 -7.15 2.13 1.58
N CYS A 60 -7.41 3.36 1.16
CA CYS A 60 -6.53 4.51 1.35
C CYS A 60 -7.03 5.36 2.51
N ARG A 61 -6.15 5.64 3.47
CA ARG A 61 -6.45 6.37 4.70
C ARG A 61 -5.39 7.43 4.95
N THR A 62 -5.82 8.56 5.51
CA THR A 62 -4.92 9.64 5.93
C THR A 62 -5.18 9.98 7.38
N TYR A 63 -4.14 9.91 8.20
CA TYR A 63 -4.17 10.35 9.60
C TYR A 63 -2.95 11.23 9.87
N SER A 64 -3.16 12.34 10.59
CA SER A 64 -2.08 13.22 11.05
C SER A 64 -1.13 13.68 9.92
N GLY A 65 -1.66 13.92 8.72
CA GLY A 65 -0.89 14.34 7.53
C GLY A 65 -0.14 13.21 6.82
N VAL A 66 -0.35 11.96 7.22
CA VAL A 66 0.27 10.78 6.63
C VAL A 66 -0.78 9.95 5.90
N SER A 67 -0.62 9.85 4.58
CA SER A 67 -1.45 9.01 3.73
C SER A 67 -0.80 7.64 3.54
N VAL A 68 -1.61 6.60 3.71
CA VAL A 68 -1.25 5.21 3.45
C VAL A 68 -2.37 4.53 2.67
N CYS A 69 -2.01 3.56 1.85
CA CYS A 69 -2.95 2.73 1.11
C CYS A 69 -2.64 1.25 1.35
N GLY A 70 -3.70 0.45 1.33
CA GLY A 70 -3.64 -1.00 1.48
C GLY A 70 -3.21 -1.44 2.87
N THR A 71 -2.73 -2.68 2.95
CA THR A 71 -2.28 -3.27 4.22
C THR A 71 -0.83 -2.89 4.49
N LEU A 72 -0.59 -2.27 5.65
CA LEU A 72 0.76 -1.93 6.11
C LEU A 72 1.47 -3.18 6.62
N ARG A 73 2.70 -3.40 6.15
CA ARG A 73 3.56 -4.48 6.68
C ARG A 73 4.26 -3.99 7.93
N LEU A 74 3.57 -4.14 9.06
CA LEU A 74 4.08 -3.69 10.35
C LEU A 74 5.20 -4.59 10.90
N SER A 75 6.26 -3.94 11.39
CA SER A 75 7.35 -4.50 12.16
C SER A 75 6.84 -5.04 13.52
N ARG A 76 7.72 -5.71 14.28
CA ARG A 76 7.34 -6.16 15.63
C ARG A 76 7.09 -4.98 16.57
N ALA A 77 7.87 -3.90 16.44
CA ALA A 77 7.74 -2.70 17.26
C ALA A 77 6.46 -1.93 16.92
N GLU A 78 6.19 -1.73 15.62
CA GLU A 78 4.97 -1.07 15.16
C GLU A 78 3.70 -1.82 15.61
N ARG A 79 3.69 -3.16 15.51
CA ARG A 79 2.58 -3.97 16.04
C ARG A 79 2.38 -3.83 17.54
N GLN A 80 3.46 -3.70 18.31
CA GLN A 80 3.37 -3.44 19.74
C GLN A 80 2.78 -2.04 20.00
N CYS A 81 3.29 -1.02 19.29
CA CYS A 81 2.75 0.33 19.35
C CYS A 81 1.25 0.38 19.01
N THR A 82 0.81 -0.35 17.97
CA THR A 82 -0.61 -0.40 17.60
C THR A 82 -1.46 -1.00 18.72
N ARG A 83 -0.97 -2.05 19.39
CA ARG A 83 -1.65 -2.63 20.56
C ARG A 83 -1.73 -1.65 21.71
N ASP A 84 -0.60 -1.07 22.12
CA ASP A 84 -0.53 -0.13 23.24
C ASP A 84 -1.40 1.11 22.98
N SER A 85 -1.43 1.62 21.75
CA SER A 85 -2.27 2.74 21.35
C SER A 85 -3.76 2.37 21.34
N THR A 86 -4.10 1.16 20.89
CA THR A 86 -5.49 0.67 20.93
C THR A 86 -5.97 0.50 22.38
N ASP A 87 -5.13 -0.03 23.26
CA ASP A 87 -5.43 -0.18 24.69
C ASP A 87 -5.61 1.18 25.39
N ARG A 88 -4.96 2.24 24.88
CA ARG A 88 -5.16 3.62 25.32
C ARG A 88 -6.38 4.32 24.70
N GLY A 89 -7.18 3.61 23.90
CA GLY A 89 -8.44 4.10 23.34
C GLY A 89 -8.35 4.68 21.92
N LEU A 90 -7.21 4.54 21.22
CA LEU A 90 -7.17 4.83 19.78
C LEU A 90 -7.85 3.72 18.98
N SER A 91 -8.43 4.06 17.82
CA SER A 91 -8.92 3.03 16.91
C SER A 91 -7.74 2.30 16.27
N PHE A 92 -7.87 0.98 16.06
CA PHE A 92 -6.82 0.17 15.43
C PHE A 92 -6.34 0.78 14.10
N ARG A 93 -7.29 1.26 13.27
CA ARG A 93 -6.98 1.88 11.98
C ARG A 93 -6.12 3.15 12.11
N ARG A 94 -6.37 3.97 13.12
CA ARG A 94 -5.58 5.18 13.38
C ARG A 94 -4.22 4.82 13.99
N ALA A 95 -4.22 3.89 14.95
CA ALA A 95 -3.02 3.41 15.61
C ALA A 95 -2.05 2.73 14.62
N GLU A 96 -2.54 1.99 13.62
CA GLU A 96 -1.71 1.45 12.54
C GLU A 96 -0.93 2.54 11.80
N VAL A 97 -1.62 3.60 11.36
CA VAL A 97 -1.00 4.66 10.56
C VAL A 97 -0.06 5.52 11.40
N GLU A 98 -0.49 5.91 12.61
CA GLU A 98 0.35 6.71 13.49
C GLU A 98 1.61 5.94 13.92
N CYS A 99 1.49 4.68 14.31
CA CYS A 99 2.65 3.87 14.71
C CYS A 99 3.58 3.54 13.55
N TYR A 100 3.03 3.31 12.35
CA TYR A 100 3.84 3.11 11.14
C TYR A 100 4.56 4.39 10.69
N ALA A 101 3.99 5.57 10.95
CA ALA A 101 4.60 6.84 10.54
C ALA A 101 5.58 7.42 11.56
N LEU A 102 5.42 7.07 12.84
CA LEU A 102 6.21 7.58 13.96
C LEU A 102 7.33 6.63 14.42
N SER A 103 7.55 5.53 13.69
CA SER A 103 8.60 4.54 13.95
C SER A 103 10.01 5.04 13.58
#